data_AF-A0A0E2BFA7-F1
#
_entry.id   AF-A0A0E2BFA7-F1
#
_cell.length_a   1.000
_cell.length_b   1.000
_cell.length_c   1.000
_cell.angle_alpha   90.00
_cell.angle_beta   90.00
_cell.angle_gamma   90.00
#
_symmetry.space_group_name_H-M   'P 1'
#
loop_
_entity.id
_entity.type
_entity.pdbx_description
1 polymer ?
#
loop_
_entity_poly.entity_id
_entity_poly.type
_entity_poly.pdbx_seq_one_letter_code
_entity_poly.pdbx_strand_id
1 'polypeptide(L)' 'MKHHLTFKERNSNKFWQIEVSGNFFTVAYGKTGSSGQTQTKNFDDKETCLREAKKLLSEKLKKGI' A
#
# COMPACT_ATOMS: atom_id res chain seq x y z
N MET A 1 -7.07 2.38 8.81
CA MET A 1 -7.51 1.58 7.64
C MET A 1 -6.35 0.73 7.20
N LYS A 2 -6.53 -0.56 6.90
CA LYS A 2 -5.43 -1.44 6.48
C LYS A 2 -5.88 -2.27 5.29
N HIS A 3 -5.12 -2.23 4.20
CA HIS A 3 -5.34 -3.06 3.02
C HIS A 3 -4.08 -3.80 2.65
N HIS A 4 -4.21 -5.09 2.38
CA HIS A 4 -3.15 -5.94 1.90
C HIS A 4 -3.57 -6.51 0.55
N LEU A 5 -2.69 -6.42 -0.43
CA LEU A 5 -2.81 -6.99 -1.75
C LEU A 5 -1.63 -7.93 -2.00
N THR A 6 -1.91 -9.10 -2.56
CA THR A 6 -0.89 -10.09 -2.89
C THR A 6 -0.96 -10.41 -4.37
N PHE A 7 0.18 -10.41 -5.03
CA PHE A 7 0.34 -10.72 -6.45
C PHE A 7 1.08 -12.01 -6.59
N LYS A 8 0.40 -13.01 -7.14
CA LYS A 8 0.97 -14.32 -7.39
C LYS A 8 0.99 -14.55 -8.89
N GLU A 9 2.11 -14.21 -9.49
CA GLU A 9 2.47 -14.65 -10.84
C GLU A 9 3.28 -15.95 -10.73
N ARG A 10 3.25 -16.83 -11.75
CA ARG A 10 3.78 -18.22 -11.73
C ARG A 10 5.14 -18.41 -11.01
N ASN A 11 6.03 -17.42 -11.04
CA ASN A 11 7.33 -17.47 -10.38
C ASN A 11 7.66 -16.23 -9.52
N SER A 12 6.69 -15.33 -9.30
CA SER A 12 6.87 -14.08 -8.55
C SER A 12 5.68 -13.83 -7.64
N ASN A 13 5.93 -14.03 -6.34
CA ASN A 13 5.02 -13.61 -5.29
C ASN A 13 5.43 -12.21 -4.81
N LYS A 14 4.63 -11.20 -5.09
CA LYS A 14 4.81 -9.83 -4.58
C LYS A 14 3.70 -9.49 -3.60
N PHE A 15 3.98 -8.62 -2.65
CA PHE A 15 2.99 -8.06 -1.74
C PHE A 15 3.01 -6.54 -1.85
N TRP A 16 1.85 -5.95 -1.59
CA TRP A 16 1.68 -4.52 -1.41
C TRP A 16 0.65 -4.31 -0.31
N GLN A 17 0.94 -3.48 0.67
CA GLN A 17 0.08 -3.20 1.80
C GLN A 17 0.10 -1.70 2.06
N ILE A 18 -1.04 -1.15 2.47
CA ILE A 18 -1.16 0.22 2.96
C ILE A 18 -1.88 0.23 4.30
N GLU A 19 -1.33 0.97 5.25
CA GLU A 19 -1.86 1.16 6.59
C GLU A 19 -1.98 2.66 6.86
N VAL A 20 -3.19 3.14 7.10
CA VAL A 20 -3.49 4.55 7.40
C VAL A 20 -3.72 4.70 8.89
N SER A 21 -2.94 5.59 9.50
CA SER A 21 -2.90 5.91 10.92
C SER A 21 -3.02 7.42 11.11
N GLY A 22 -4.20 7.89 11.51
CA GLY A 22 -4.45 9.32 11.73
C GLY A 22 -4.21 10.14 10.45
N ASN A 23 -3.19 10.98 10.48
CA ASN A 23 -2.77 11.89 9.40
C ASN A 23 -1.60 11.36 8.58
N PHE A 24 -1.21 10.10 8.73
CA PHE A 24 -0.16 9.49 7.92
C PHE A 24 -0.56 8.09 7.47
N PHE A 25 0.10 7.63 6.41
CA PHE A 25 -0.01 6.24 6.00
C PHE A 25 1.37 5.63 5.77
N THR A 26 1.45 4.31 5.92
CA THR A 26 2.62 3.51 5.62
C THR A 26 2.27 2.50 4.55
N VAL A 27 3.01 2.53 3.44
CA VAL A 27 2.91 1.58 2.33
C VAL A 27 4.08 0.60 2.45
N ALA A 28 3.80 -0.69 2.53
CA ALA A 28 4.80 -1.75 2.50
C ALA A 28 4.68 -2.53 1.18
N TYR A 29 5.77 -2.76 0.46
CA TYR A 29 5.74 -3.54 -0.79
C TYR A 29 7.03 -4.31 -1.00
N GLY A 30 6.95 -5.45 -1.69
CA GLY A 30 8.13 -6.28 -1.90
C GLY A 30 7.82 -7.65 -2.46
N LYS A 31 8.83 -8.52 -2.47
CA LYS A 31 8.65 -9.94 -2.77
C LYS A 31 8.25 -10.65 -1.47
N THR A 32 7.26 -11.53 -1.56
CA THR A 32 6.86 -12.35 -0.41
C THR A 32 8.05 -13.22 0.01
N GLY A 33 8.45 -13.11 1.27
CA GLY A 33 9.65 -13.79 1.82
C GLY A 33 10.93 -12.96 1.77
N SER A 34 10.90 -11.70 1.32
CA SER A 34 12.00 -10.75 1.54
C SER A 34 11.59 -9.64 2.50
N SER A 35 12.57 -8.87 3.01
CA SER A 35 12.32 -7.72 3.89
C SER A 35 11.45 -6.63 3.25
N GLY A 36 11.33 -6.63 1.91
CA GLY A 36 10.55 -5.64 1.16
C GLY A 36 11.05 -4.20 1.38
N GLN A 37 10.17 -3.25 1.14
CA GLN A 37 10.38 -1.82 1.39
C GLN A 37 9.14 -1.23 2.03
N THR A 38 9.34 -0.24 2.89
CA THR A 38 8.28 0.52 3.54
C THR A 38 8.46 2.01 3.28
N GLN A 39 7.38 2.69 2.89
CA GLN A 39 7.33 4.14 2.75
C GLN A 39 6.24 4.69 3.65
N THR A 40 6.62 5.58 4.57
CA THR A 40 5.66 6.35 5.37
C THR A 40 5.52 7.73 4.78
N LYS A 41 4.29 8.22 4.68
CA LYS A 41 3.98 9.56 4.20
C LYS A 41 3.03 10.24 5.17
N ASN A 42 3.44 11.39 5.67
CA ASN A 42 2.65 12.25 6.55
C ASN A 42 1.89 13.28 5.72
N PHE A 43 0.72 13.66 6.24
CA PHE A 43 -0.17 14.66 5.68
C PHE A 43 -0.60 15.60 6.80
N ASP A 44 -1.00 16.80 6.42
CA ASP A 44 -1.53 17.79 7.37
C ASP A 44 -2.87 17.33 7.95
N ASP A 45 -3.73 16.74 7.11
CA ASP A 45 -5.08 16.32 7.48
C ASP A 45 -5.33 14.81 7.29
N LYS A 46 -6.12 14.26 8.22
CA LYS A 46 -6.62 12.88 8.15
C LYS A 46 -7.44 12.61 6.89
N GLU A 47 -8.25 13.57 6.45
CA GLU A 47 -9.08 13.42 5.26
C GLU A 47 -8.22 13.30 3.99
N THR A 48 -7.23 14.18 3.83
CA THR A 48 -6.25 14.15 2.74
C THR A 48 -5.48 12.83 2.72
N CYS A 49 -5.03 12.38 3.89
CA CYS A 49 -4.35 11.09 4.04
C CYS A 49 -5.22 9.92 3.55
N LEU A 50 -6.49 9.87 3.98
CA LEU A 50 -7.45 8.85 3.58
C LEU A 50 -7.74 8.90 2.06
N ARG A 51 -7.88 10.10 1.49
CA ARG A 51 -8.16 10.28 0.06
C ARG A 51 -7.00 9.78 -0.80
N GLU A 52 -5.77 10.16 -0.45
CA GLU A 52 -4.57 9.70 -1.15
C GLU A 52 -4.36 8.18 -0.98
N ALA A 53 -4.59 7.63 0.21
CA ALA A 53 -4.50 6.18 0.44
C ALA A 53 -5.51 5.40 -0.42
N LYS A 54 -6.76 5.88 -0.52
CA LYS A 54 -7.80 5.28 -1.38
C LYS A 54 -7.45 5.39 -2.86
N LYS A 55 -6.89 6.53 -3.28
CA LYS A 55 -6.42 6.75 -4.65
C LYS A 55 -5.32 5.77 -5.02
N LEU A 56 -4.28 5.65 -4.18
CA LEU A 56 -3.21 4.67 -4.32
C LEU A 56 -3.74 3.23 -4.40
N LEU A 57 -4.67 2.87 -3.52
CA LEU A 57 -5.30 1.55 -3.53
C LEU A 57 -6.02 1.28 -4.86
N SER A 58 -6.79 2.26 -5.35
CA SER A 58 -7.55 2.14 -6.60
C SER A 58 -6.65 2.08 -7.82
N GLU A 59 -5.55 2.85 -7.83
CA GLU A 59 -4.53 2.79 -8.89
C GLU A 59 -3.83 1.44 -8.92
N LYS A 60 -3.53 0.86 -7.75
CA LYS A 60 -2.94 -0.48 -7.66
C LYS A 60 -3.93 -1.51 -8.20
N LEU A 61 -5.17 -1.55 -7.69
CA LEU A 61 -6.22 -2.46 -8.17
C LEU A 61 -6.50 -2.33 -9.68
N LYS A 62 -6.45 -1.11 -10.25
CA LYS A 62 -6.62 -0.91 -11.70
C LYS A 62 -5.41 -1.35 -12.53
N LYS A 63 -4.19 -1.21 -12.00
CA LYS A 63 -2.95 -1.60 -12.70
C LYS A 63 -2.74 -3.12 -12.75
N GLY A 64 -3.51 -3.91 -12.01
CA GLY A 64 -3.54 -5.36 -12.16
C GLY A 64 -2.17 -6.02 -11.94
N ILE A 65 -1.52 -6.04 -10.78
CA ILE A 65 -2.04 -6.17 -9.44
C ILE A 65 -3.34 -6.98 -9.31
#